data_AF-A0A6A6L1H2-F1
#
_entry.id   AF-A0A6A6L1H2-F1
#
_cell.length_a   1.000
_cell.length_b   1.000
_cell.length_c   1.000
_cell.angle_alpha   90.00
_cell.angle_beta   90.00
_cell.angle_gamma   90.00
#
_symmetry.space_group_name_H-M   'P 1'
#
loop_
_entity.id
_entity.type
_entity.pdbx_description
1 polymer ?
#
loop_
_entity_poly.entity_id
_entity_poly.type
_entity_poly.pdbx_seq_one_letter_code
_entity_poly.pdbx_strand_id
1 'polypeptide(L)'
;MRSLEQILKLTISVSGSSSSSSHPSSLCPAVSQLKSLTIWEIEDLEFLPVELLPSFTSLQEVSIFDCSRLSSTASEDENDNSEQWKCLQSLRTLRLVGIPELVALPNGLQHVAALQTLIIERCDNLMSLPEWMANLTGLQYLSIYAFSRLDETWRNNMVEDWHKISHIPNIQSCLLDLEELQLAAILHQLAKN
;
A
#
# COMPACT_ATOMS: atom_id res chain seq x y z
N MET A 1 -13.62 17.98 -7.56
CA MET A 1 -13.85 16.52 -7.50
C MET A 1 -13.44 15.94 -8.84
N ARG A 2 -12.31 15.22 -8.88
CA ARG A 2 -11.92 14.45 -10.07
C ARG A 2 -12.40 13.02 -9.84
N SER A 3 -13.26 12.50 -10.70
CA SER A 3 -13.62 11.07 -10.60
C SER A 3 -12.43 10.19 -10.97
N LEU A 4 -12.39 8.96 -10.47
CA LEU A 4 -11.38 7.96 -10.85
C LEU A 4 -11.28 7.82 -12.38
N GLU A 5 -12.40 7.84 -13.08
CA GLU A 5 -12.46 7.86 -14.55
C GLU A 5 -11.75 9.08 -15.14
N GLN A 6 -11.89 10.27 -14.54
CA GLN A 6 -11.23 11.49 -15.02
C GLN A 6 -9.72 11.45 -14.77
N ILE A 7 -9.26 10.91 -13.65
CA ILE A 7 -7.82 10.76 -13.38
C ILE A 7 -7.21 9.68 -14.25
N LEU A 8 -7.84 8.51 -14.40
CA LEU A 8 -7.39 7.50 -15.36
C LEU A 8 -7.34 8.08 -16.77
N LYS A 9 -8.37 8.83 -17.19
CA LYS A 9 -8.38 9.52 -18.47
C LYS A 9 -7.26 10.55 -18.58
N LEU A 10 -6.96 11.31 -17.52
CA LEU A 10 -5.85 12.27 -17.49
C LEU A 10 -4.49 11.57 -17.52
N THR A 11 -4.27 10.52 -16.72
CA THR A 11 -3.03 9.72 -16.67
C THR A 11 -2.77 9.01 -17.99
N ILE A 12 -3.82 8.48 -18.65
CA ILE A 12 -3.72 7.90 -20.00
C ILE A 12 -3.48 9.00 -21.05
N SER A 13 -4.03 10.20 -20.87
CA SER A 13 -3.80 11.34 -21.77
C SER A 13 -2.40 11.97 -21.63
N VAL A 14 -1.62 11.61 -20.60
CA VAL A 14 -0.29 12.20 -20.34
C VAL A 14 0.85 11.52 -21.11
N SER A 15 0.59 10.46 -21.89
CA SER A 15 1.59 9.95 -22.85
C SER A 15 0.96 9.55 -24.17
N GLY A 16 0.60 10.54 -24.98
CA GLY A 16 0.43 10.35 -26.42
C GLY A 16 -0.93 10.73 -26.99
N SER A 17 -1.01 12.00 -27.40
CA SER A 17 -1.83 12.50 -28.51
C SER A 17 -3.36 12.50 -28.40
N SER A 18 -3.90 13.49 -29.10
CA SER A 18 -5.23 14.05 -29.07
C SER A 18 -6.37 13.10 -29.49
N SER A 19 -7.55 13.47 -29.00
CA SER A 19 -8.91 13.28 -29.54
C SER A 19 -9.79 12.10 -29.05
N SER A 20 -10.85 12.55 -28.35
CA SER A 20 -12.26 12.15 -28.33
C SER A 20 -12.69 10.68 -28.24
N SER A 21 -13.53 10.46 -27.21
CA SER A 21 -14.67 9.54 -27.14
C SER A 21 -14.46 8.13 -27.65
N SER A 22 -14.15 7.18 -26.75
CA SER A 22 -14.53 5.78 -26.92
C SER A 22 -14.63 5.08 -25.57
N HIS A 23 -15.55 4.12 -25.52
CA HIS A 23 -15.90 3.22 -24.42
C HIS A 23 -14.68 2.54 -23.73
N PRO A 24 -14.83 2.09 -22.46
CA PRO A 24 -13.74 1.52 -21.65
C PRO A 24 -13.09 0.23 -22.20
N SER A 25 -13.62 -0.35 -23.28
CA SER A 25 -13.08 -1.56 -23.92
C SER A 25 -11.87 -1.32 -24.84
N SER A 26 -11.49 -0.07 -25.10
CA SER A 26 -10.29 0.26 -25.90
C SER A 26 -9.19 0.93 -25.07
N LEU A 27 -8.86 0.35 -23.92
CA LEU A 27 -7.66 0.75 -23.17
C LEU A 27 -6.44 0.49 -24.06
N CYS A 28 -5.78 1.58 -24.47
CA CYS A 28 -4.70 1.55 -25.46
C CYS A 28 -3.52 0.68 -24.99
N PRO A 29 -2.71 0.13 -25.92
CA PRO A 29 -1.43 -0.54 -25.59
C PRO A 29 -0.49 0.32 -24.71
N ALA A 30 -0.68 1.65 -24.69
CA ALA A 30 0.07 2.60 -23.88
C ALA A 30 -0.03 2.35 -22.36
N VAL A 31 -1.16 1.84 -21.83
CA VAL A 31 -1.28 1.58 -20.38
C VAL A 31 -0.37 0.43 -19.92
N SER A 32 -0.06 -0.52 -20.81
CA SER A 32 0.85 -1.63 -20.52
C SER A 32 2.31 -1.22 -20.35
N GLN A 33 2.67 0.02 -20.72
CA GLN A 33 4.01 0.58 -20.55
C GLN A 33 4.14 1.50 -19.33
N LEU A 34 3.04 1.78 -18.63
CA LEU A 34 3.05 2.68 -17.49
C LEU A 34 3.93 2.09 -16.39
N LYS A 35 4.93 2.86 -15.94
CA LYS A 35 5.86 2.47 -14.88
C LYS A 35 5.51 3.04 -13.52
N SER A 36 4.84 4.20 -13.48
CA SER A 36 4.46 4.87 -12.23
C SER A 36 3.02 5.36 -12.33
N LEU A 37 2.23 5.07 -11.30
CA LEU A 37 0.84 5.51 -11.15
C LEU A 37 0.74 6.32 -9.86
N THR A 38 0.26 7.54 -9.98
CA THR A 38 0.07 8.41 -8.83
C THR A 38 -1.37 8.89 -8.74
N ILE A 39 -1.95 8.75 -7.56
CA ILE A 39 -3.34 9.06 -7.24
C ILE A 39 -3.34 10.08 -6.10
N TRP A 40 -4.09 11.17 -6.25
CA TRP A 40 -4.13 12.28 -5.29
C TRP A 40 -5.58 12.71 -5.05
N GLU A 41 -5.93 12.92 -3.78
CA GLU A 41 -7.16 13.59 -3.33
C GLU A 41 -8.44 13.06 -4.00
N ILE A 42 -8.56 11.73 -4.10
CA ILE A 42 -9.81 11.12 -4.57
C ILE A 42 -10.66 10.75 -3.36
N GLU A 43 -11.64 11.61 -3.09
CA GLU A 43 -12.57 11.43 -1.97
C GLU A 43 -13.40 10.15 -2.14
N ASP A 44 -13.84 9.80 -3.36
CA ASP A 44 -14.67 8.61 -3.62
C ASP A 44 -13.91 7.33 -3.99
N LEU A 45 -12.59 7.31 -3.81
CA LEU A 45 -11.80 6.13 -4.15
C LEU A 45 -11.92 5.09 -3.05
N GLU A 46 -12.89 4.20 -3.18
CA GLU A 46 -13.03 3.07 -2.27
C GLU A 46 -12.01 1.97 -2.59
N PHE A 47 -11.73 1.76 -3.87
CA PHE A 47 -10.85 0.69 -4.39
C PHE A 47 -10.05 1.14 -5.60
N LEU A 48 -8.90 0.51 -5.85
CA LEU A 48 -8.25 0.62 -7.14
C LEU A 48 -9.12 -0.06 -8.22
N PRO A 49 -9.22 0.51 -9.43
CA PRO A 49 -10.05 -0.01 -10.50
C PRO A 49 -9.50 -1.37 -10.98
N VAL A 50 -10.09 -2.45 -10.48
CA VAL A 50 -9.65 -3.84 -10.65
C VAL A 50 -9.60 -4.23 -12.12
N GLU A 51 -10.48 -3.65 -12.93
CA GLU A 51 -10.57 -3.89 -14.37
C GLU A 51 -9.33 -3.41 -15.12
N LEU A 52 -8.56 -2.48 -14.54
CA LEU A 52 -7.38 -1.88 -15.15
C LEU A 52 -6.06 -2.48 -14.64
N LEU A 53 -6.06 -3.08 -13.45
CA LEU A 53 -4.88 -3.67 -12.82
C LEU A 53 -4.21 -4.78 -13.67
N PRO A 54 -4.96 -5.68 -14.36
CA PRO A 54 -4.37 -6.64 -15.29
C PRO A 54 -3.64 -6.00 -16.47
N SER A 55 -3.96 -4.75 -16.81
CA SER A 55 -3.33 -4.03 -17.92
C SER A 55 -2.01 -3.35 -17.53
N PHE A 56 -1.71 -3.25 -16.22
CA PHE A 56 -0.55 -2.55 -15.67
C PHE A 56 0.62 -3.49 -15.32
N THR A 57 0.93 -4.44 -16.21
CA THR A 57 1.97 -5.45 -15.97
C THR A 57 3.39 -4.87 -15.87
N SER A 58 3.64 -3.67 -16.41
CA SER A 58 4.95 -2.98 -16.32
C SER A 58 5.05 -1.99 -15.16
N LEU A 59 4.01 -1.86 -14.34
CA LEU A 59 3.96 -0.87 -13.28
C LEU A 59 4.93 -1.21 -12.16
N GLN A 60 5.80 -0.27 -11.84
CA GLN A 60 6.88 -0.39 -10.85
C GLN A 60 6.62 0.47 -9.62
N GLU A 61 5.84 1.54 -9.74
CA GLU A 61 5.52 2.43 -8.63
C GLU A 61 4.03 2.76 -8.60
N VAL A 62 3.43 2.63 -7.42
CA VAL A 62 2.08 3.10 -7.11
C VAL A 62 2.20 4.02 -5.92
N SER A 63 1.61 5.21 -6.02
CA SER A 63 1.60 6.17 -4.93
C SER A 63 0.22 6.79 -4.79
N ILE A 64 -0.37 6.66 -3.61
CA ILE A 64 -1.73 7.10 -3.29
C ILE A 64 -1.63 8.12 -2.16
N PHE A 65 -2.15 9.32 -2.41
CA PHE A 65 -2.09 10.47 -1.52
C PHE A 65 -3.49 10.99 -1.20
N ASP A 66 -3.75 11.24 0.08
CA ASP A 66 -4.93 11.94 0.61
C ASP A 66 -6.28 11.39 0.07
N CYS A 67 -6.36 10.06 -0.09
CA CYS A 67 -7.58 9.36 -0.53
C CYS A 67 -8.39 8.92 0.69
N SER A 68 -9.38 9.72 1.08
CA SER A 68 -10.07 9.58 2.37
C SER A 68 -10.95 8.34 2.49
N ARG A 69 -11.50 7.81 1.40
CA ARG A 69 -12.38 6.63 1.42
C ARG A 69 -11.70 5.32 0.99
N LEU A 70 -10.37 5.33 0.78
CA LEU A 70 -9.67 4.11 0.40
C LEU A 70 -9.69 3.13 1.57
N SER A 71 -10.57 2.14 1.46
CA SER A 71 -10.76 1.13 2.48
C SER A 71 -9.84 -0.05 2.20
N SER A 72 -9.15 -0.50 3.24
CA SER A 72 -8.51 -1.81 3.20
C SER A 72 -9.54 -2.83 3.64
N THR A 73 -10.00 -3.66 2.72
CA THR A 73 -10.86 -4.80 3.04
C THR A 73 -10.04 -5.84 3.80
N ALA A 74 -9.89 -5.63 5.11
CA ALA A 74 -9.70 -6.70 6.07
C ALA A 74 -11.09 -7.21 6.47
N SER A 75 -11.83 -7.79 5.53
CA SER A 75 -12.92 -8.68 5.89
C SER A 75 -12.30 -10.05 6.14
N GLU A 76 -12.57 -10.63 7.31
CA GLU A 76 -12.18 -12.01 7.68
C GLU A 76 -12.88 -13.07 6.80
N ASP A 77 -13.78 -12.64 5.93
CA ASP A 77 -14.45 -13.48 4.95
C ASP A 77 -13.49 -13.83 3.79
N GLU A 78 -13.22 -15.14 3.62
CA GLU A 78 -12.34 -15.74 2.61
C GLU A 78 -12.76 -15.49 1.14
N ASN A 79 -13.80 -14.71 0.91
CA ASN A 79 -14.40 -14.54 -0.40
C ASN A 79 -14.86 -13.09 -0.63
N ASP A 80 -13.93 -12.14 -0.73
CA ASP A 80 -14.11 -11.03 -1.67
C ASP A 80 -12.82 -10.21 -1.85
N ASN A 81 -12.53 -9.85 -3.11
CA ASN A 81 -11.74 -8.66 -3.49
C ASN A 81 -10.23 -8.62 -3.16
N SER A 82 -9.65 -9.65 -2.54
CA SER A 82 -8.21 -9.69 -2.22
C SER A 82 -7.29 -9.92 -3.43
N GLU A 83 -7.81 -10.16 -4.63
CA GLU A 83 -7.00 -10.43 -5.83
C GLU A 83 -6.52 -9.18 -6.58
N GLN A 84 -6.93 -7.98 -6.17
CA GLN A 84 -6.67 -6.74 -6.92
C GLN A 84 -5.18 -6.49 -7.18
N TRP A 85 -4.35 -6.65 -6.15
CA TRP A 85 -2.91 -6.35 -6.22
C TRP A 85 -2.10 -7.48 -6.87
N LYS A 86 -2.68 -8.67 -7.02
CA LYS A 86 -2.01 -9.86 -7.58
C LYS A 86 -1.54 -9.66 -9.01
N CYS A 87 -2.18 -8.77 -9.77
CA CYS A 87 -1.78 -8.47 -11.15
C CYS A 87 -0.52 -7.58 -11.24
N LEU A 88 -0.13 -6.90 -10.16
CA LEU A 88 0.98 -5.94 -10.13
C LEU A 88 2.33 -6.61 -9.84
N GLN A 89 2.66 -7.67 -10.57
CA GLN A 89 3.86 -8.49 -10.33
C GLN A 89 5.19 -7.75 -10.55
N SER A 90 5.18 -6.61 -11.24
CA SER A 90 6.36 -5.76 -11.46
C SER A 90 6.51 -4.63 -10.44
N LEU A 91 5.57 -4.49 -9.50
CA LEU A 91 5.54 -3.38 -8.56
C LEU A 91 6.71 -3.48 -7.59
N ARG A 92 7.50 -2.41 -7.53
CA ARG A 92 8.67 -2.28 -6.66
C ARG A 92 8.45 -1.30 -5.53
N THR A 93 7.65 -0.28 -5.76
CA THR A 93 7.41 0.81 -4.80
C THR A 93 5.92 1.02 -4.60
N LEU A 94 5.49 0.96 -3.34
CA LEU A 94 4.14 1.34 -2.92
C LEU A 94 4.23 2.46 -1.88
N ARG A 95 3.52 3.56 -2.13
CA ARG A 95 3.37 4.66 -1.18
C ARG A 95 1.89 4.87 -0.86
N LEU A 96 1.55 4.83 0.42
CA LEU A 96 0.23 5.10 0.96
C LEU A 96 0.37 6.26 1.93
N VAL A 97 -0.15 7.43 1.57
CA VAL A 97 0.06 8.66 2.35
C VAL A 97 -1.27 9.36 2.59
N GLY A 98 -1.58 9.69 3.85
CA GLY A 98 -2.78 10.46 4.19
C GLY A 98 -4.07 9.66 3.97
N ILE A 99 -4.09 8.37 4.34
CA ILE A 99 -5.24 7.49 4.14
C ILE A 99 -5.90 7.21 5.51
N PRO A 100 -6.87 8.04 5.94
CA PRO A 100 -7.44 7.94 7.28
C PRO A 100 -8.22 6.64 7.48
N GLU A 101 -8.95 6.12 6.49
CA GLU A 101 -9.75 4.89 6.61
C GLU A 101 -8.93 3.60 6.42
N LEU A 102 -7.60 3.69 6.32
CA LEU A 102 -6.72 2.52 6.15
C LEU A 102 -6.53 1.78 7.48
N VAL A 103 -7.40 0.82 7.79
CA VAL A 103 -7.33 0.03 9.04
C VAL A 103 -6.28 -1.09 8.99
N ALA A 104 -6.06 -1.66 7.81
CA ALA A 104 -5.11 -2.75 7.56
C ALA A 104 -4.42 -2.54 6.20
N LEU A 105 -3.41 -3.34 5.86
CA LEU A 105 -2.92 -3.40 4.47
C LEU A 105 -3.73 -4.43 3.66
N PRO A 106 -4.01 -4.17 2.37
CA PRO A 106 -4.82 -5.07 1.56
C PRO A 106 -4.12 -6.43 1.35
N ASN A 107 -4.83 -7.52 1.62
CA ASN A 107 -4.27 -8.88 1.58
C ASN A 107 -3.66 -9.27 0.24
N GLY A 108 -4.12 -8.69 -0.88
CA GLY A 108 -3.55 -8.96 -2.20
C GLY A 108 -2.08 -8.61 -2.35
N LEU A 109 -1.55 -7.71 -1.50
CA LEU A 109 -0.13 -7.35 -1.49
C LEU A 109 0.78 -8.53 -1.15
N GLN A 110 0.26 -9.57 -0.49
CA GLN A 110 1.00 -10.80 -0.23
C GLN A 110 1.52 -11.47 -1.51
N HIS A 111 0.89 -11.20 -2.65
CA HIS A 111 1.26 -11.77 -3.95
C HIS A 111 2.22 -10.89 -4.76
N VAL A 112 2.60 -9.72 -4.24
CA VAL A 112 3.48 -8.76 -4.92
C VAL A 112 4.93 -8.99 -4.47
N ALA A 113 5.49 -10.13 -4.89
CA ALA A 113 6.82 -10.57 -4.45
C ALA A 113 7.97 -9.65 -4.91
N ALA A 114 7.75 -8.83 -5.95
CA ALA A 114 8.75 -7.88 -6.47
C ALA A 114 8.85 -6.58 -5.66
N LEU A 115 8.02 -6.40 -4.62
CA LEU A 115 7.98 -5.18 -3.83
C LEU A 115 9.30 -5.00 -3.06
N GLN A 116 9.93 -3.83 -3.24
CA GLN A 116 11.21 -3.47 -2.65
C GLN A 116 11.09 -2.32 -1.67
N THR A 117 10.11 -1.43 -1.85
CA THR A 117 9.89 -0.23 -1.04
C THR A 117 8.41 -0.12 -0.67
N LEU A 118 8.13 -0.06 0.63
CA LEU A 118 6.80 0.22 1.16
C LEU A 118 6.86 1.44 2.08
N ILE A 119 6.06 2.46 1.78
CA ILE A 119 5.99 3.70 2.54
C ILE A 119 4.55 3.93 2.96
N ILE A 120 4.32 4.09 4.25
CA ILE A 120 3.02 4.32 4.86
C ILE A 120 3.15 5.54 5.77
N GLU A 121 2.45 6.63 5.44
CA GLU A 121 2.55 7.89 6.20
C GLU A 121 1.17 8.49 6.43
N ARG A 122 0.93 9.08 7.60
CA ARG A 122 -0.35 9.76 7.92
C ARG A 122 -1.58 8.85 7.71
N CYS A 123 -1.44 7.54 7.96
CA CYS A 123 -2.52 6.55 7.91
C CYS A 123 -2.94 6.19 9.34
N ASP A 124 -3.74 7.06 9.95
CA ASP A 124 -3.89 7.14 11.41
C ASP A 124 -4.66 5.97 12.05
N ASN A 125 -5.44 5.22 11.26
CA ASN A 125 -6.21 4.05 11.72
C ASN A 125 -5.50 2.71 11.47
N LEU A 126 -4.29 2.70 10.89
CA LEU A 126 -3.53 1.47 10.64
C LEU A 126 -2.91 0.99 11.97
N MET A 127 -3.54 0.03 12.63
CA MET A 127 -3.18 -0.37 13.98
C MET A 127 -2.27 -1.60 14.07
N SER A 128 -2.16 -2.40 13.01
CA SER A 128 -1.36 -3.62 12.97
C SER A 128 -0.83 -3.91 11.57
N LEU A 129 0.21 -4.75 11.51
CA LEU A 129 0.75 -5.25 10.26
C LEU A 129 0.25 -6.67 9.99
N PRO A 130 -0.11 -7.00 8.73
CA PRO A 130 -0.59 -8.33 8.41
C PRO A 130 0.54 -9.37 8.41
N GLU A 131 0.20 -10.62 8.74
CA GLU A 131 1.15 -11.74 8.87
C GLU A 131 1.99 -11.97 7.62
N TRP A 132 1.41 -11.76 6.43
CA TRP A 132 2.11 -11.97 5.17
C TRP A 132 3.28 -11.01 4.93
N MET A 133 3.44 -9.94 5.73
CA MET A 133 4.62 -9.06 5.67
C MET A 133 5.92 -9.85 5.87
N ALA A 134 5.90 -10.89 6.71
CA ALA A 134 7.03 -11.80 6.91
C ALA A 134 7.44 -12.53 5.62
N ASN A 135 6.52 -12.68 4.67
CA ASN A 135 6.75 -13.38 3.40
C ASN A 135 7.33 -12.46 2.30
N LEU A 136 7.33 -11.13 2.51
CA LEU A 136 7.92 -10.17 1.57
C LEU A 136 9.44 -10.11 1.72
N THR A 137 10.12 -11.20 1.37
CA THR A 137 11.59 -11.32 1.47
C THR A 137 12.35 -10.41 0.50
N GLY A 138 11.68 -9.91 -0.55
CA GLY A 138 12.25 -8.93 -1.49
C GLY A 138 12.23 -7.49 -0.98
N LEU A 139 11.54 -7.21 0.13
CA LEU A 139 11.34 -5.87 0.66
C LEU A 139 12.65 -5.35 1.28
N GLN A 140 13.17 -4.26 0.75
CA GLN A 140 14.45 -3.65 1.14
C GLN A 140 14.26 -2.45 2.05
N TYR A 141 13.13 -1.75 1.91
CA TYR A 141 12.85 -0.53 2.61
C TYR A 141 11.39 -0.49 3.07
N LEU A 142 11.19 -0.25 4.36
CA LEU A 142 9.90 -0.04 4.98
C LEU A 142 9.93 1.28 5.76
N SER A 143 8.95 2.14 5.52
CA SER A 143 8.80 3.38 6.27
C SER A 143 7.38 3.50 6.78
N ILE A 144 7.22 3.65 8.09
CA ILE A 144 5.91 3.81 8.72
C ILE A 144 5.92 5.03 9.65
N TYR A 145 5.18 6.07 9.26
CA TYR A 145 5.05 7.33 9.98
C TYR A 145 3.57 7.66 10.26
N ALA A 146 3.07 7.29 11.44
CA ALA A 146 1.75 7.74 11.92
C ALA A 146 1.90 9.02 12.76
N PHE A 147 0.93 9.93 12.71
CA PHE A 147 0.95 11.21 13.46
C PHE A 147 -0.23 11.33 14.44
N SER A 148 -0.93 10.22 14.73
CA SER A 148 -2.13 10.23 15.55
C SER A 148 -1.84 9.97 17.03
N ARG A 149 -2.73 10.44 17.92
CA ARG A 149 -2.64 10.26 19.39
C ARG A 149 -2.71 8.79 19.88
N LEU A 150 -2.73 7.82 18.96
CA LEU A 150 -2.72 6.38 19.21
C LEU A 150 -1.29 5.81 19.30
N ASP A 151 -0.28 6.68 19.36
CA ASP A 151 1.15 6.35 19.46
C ASP A 151 1.46 5.20 20.42
N GLU A 152 0.78 5.11 21.57
CA GLU A 152 1.05 4.04 22.55
C GLU A 152 0.51 2.68 22.14
N THR A 153 -0.72 2.62 21.60
CA THR A 153 -1.33 1.36 21.15
C THR A 153 -0.62 0.84 19.91
N TRP A 154 -0.32 1.72 18.96
CA TRP A 154 0.46 1.36 17.78
C TRP A 154 1.88 0.92 18.17
N ARG A 155 2.54 1.61 19.11
CA ARG A 155 3.83 1.19 19.68
C ARG A 155 3.76 -0.22 20.26
N ASN A 156 2.77 -0.51 21.08
CA ASN A 156 2.63 -1.81 21.70
C ASN A 156 2.39 -2.91 20.65
N ASN A 157 1.52 -2.66 19.68
CA ASN A 157 1.27 -3.59 18.58
C ASN A 157 2.52 -3.79 17.71
N MET A 158 3.31 -2.75 17.48
CA MET A 158 4.56 -2.84 16.70
C MET A 158 5.62 -3.69 17.41
N VAL A 159 5.68 -3.64 18.75
CA VAL A 159 6.54 -4.54 19.55
C VAL A 159 6.13 -6.00 19.36
N GLU A 160 4.83 -6.28 19.26
CA GLU A 160 4.33 -7.64 18.97
C GLU A 160 4.57 -8.04 17.51
N ASP A 161 4.30 -7.14 16.57
CA ASP A 161 4.39 -7.34 15.13
C ASP A 161 5.81 -7.25 14.58
N TRP A 162 6.81 -6.94 15.42
CA TRP A 162 8.21 -6.77 15.01
C TRP A 162 8.74 -7.95 14.20
N HIS A 163 8.38 -9.17 14.60
CA HIS A 163 8.78 -10.39 13.91
C HIS A 163 8.35 -10.42 12.43
N LYS A 164 7.28 -9.69 12.06
CA LYS A 164 6.74 -9.60 10.69
C LYS A 164 7.58 -8.73 9.76
N ILE A 165 8.42 -7.85 10.31
CA ILE A 165 9.20 -6.87 9.55
C ILE A 165 10.70 -6.92 9.86
N SER A 166 11.11 -7.65 10.89
CA SER A 166 12.51 -7.75 11.35
C SER A 166 13.50 -8.26 10.30
N HIS A 167 13.02 -8.92 9.23
CA HIS A 167 13.84 -9.37 8.10
C HIS A 167 14.18 -8.26 7.10
N ILE A 168 13.53 -7.09 7.20
CA ILE A 168 13.71 -5.97 6.27
C ILE A 168 14.95 -5.16 6.69
N PRO A 169 15.90 -4.91 5.77
CA PRO A 169 17.20 -4.32 6.14
C PRO A 169 17.12 -2.83 6.48
N ASN A 170 16.19 -2.08 5.90
CA ASN A 170 16.04 -0.65 6.17
C ASN A 170 14.61 -0.36 6.62
N ILE A 171 14.42 -0.17 7.92
CA ILE A 171 13.12 0.18 8.51
C ILE A 171 13.23 1.61 9.04
N GLN A 172 12.25 2.46 8.74
CA GLN A 172 12.15 3.80 9.30
C GLN A 172 10.81 3.97 10.01
N SER A 173 10.86 4.55 11.21
CA SER A 173 9.69 4.96 11.98
C SER A 173 10.05 6.16 12.85
N CYS A 174 9.11 7.09 13.07
CA CYS A 174 9.32 8.27 13.92
C CYS A 174 9.17 7.97 15.42
N LEU A 175 8.53 6.85 15.79
CA LEU A 175 8.02 6.67 17.15
C LEU A 175 9.05 6.06 18.11
N LEU A 176 10.03 5.32 17.59
CA LEU A 176 11.09 4.67 18.35
C LEU A 176 12.36 4.63 17.51
N ASP A 177 13.51 4.86 18.14
CA ASP A 177 14.77 4.44 17.55
C ASP A 177 14.72 2.91 17.33
N LEU A 178 15.21 2.43 16.19
CA LEU A 178 15.16 0.99 15.84
C LEU A 178 15.73 0.09 16.95
N GLU A 179 16.74 0.58 17.66
CA GLU A 179 17.37 -0.12 18.78
C GLU A 179 16.40 -0.28 19.97
N GLU A 180 15.56 0.71 20.26
CA GLU A 180 14.55 0.64 21.33
C GLU A 180 13.42 -0.33 20.96
N LEU A 181 12.98 -0.32 19.70
CA LEU A 181 12.00 -1.29 19.18
C LEU A 181 12.50 -2.73 19.30
N GLN A 182 13.74 -2.97 18.85
CA GLN A 182 14.35 -4.28 18.92
C GLN A 182 14.51 -4.76 20.36
N LEU A 183 14.94 -3.88 21.27
CA LEU A 183 15.13 -4.20 22.68
C LEU A 183 13.78 -4.47 23.38
N ALA A 184 12.76 -3.67 23.10
CA ALA A 184 11.40 -3.87 23.61
C ALA A 184 10.81 -5.21 23.14
N ALA A 185 10.98 -5.56 21.87
CA ALA A 185 10.52 -6.84 21.31
C ALA A 185 11.20 -8.04 21.98
N ILE A 186 12.52 -7.96 22.21
CA ILE A 186 13.27 -9.02 22.91
C ILE A 186 12.80 -9.18 24.36
N LEU A 187 12.69 -8.08 25.11
CA LEU A 187 12.23 -8.10 26.50
C LEU A 187 10.80 -8.64 26.62
N HIS A 188 9.92 -8.24 25.70
CA HIS A 188 8.55 -8.74 25.65
C HIS A 188 8.49 -10.25 25.39
N GLN A 189 9.34 -10.78 24.50
CA GLN A 189 9.43 -12.22 24.24
C GLN A 189 9.97 -13.00 25.46
N LEU A 190 10.92 -12.42 26.22
CA LEU A 190 11.46 -13.03 27.43
C LEU A 190 10.45 -13.04 28.59
N ALA A 191 9.59 -12.02 28.70
CA ALA A 191 8.57 -11.94 29.75
C ALA A 191 7.41 -12.94 29.57
N LYS A 192 7.26 -13.52 28.37
CA LYS A 192 6.25 -14.54 28.04
C LYS A 192 6.72 -15.98 28.28
N ASN A 193 7.99 -16.20 28.64
CA ASN A 193 8.61 -17.50 28.96
C ASN A 193 8.86 -17.67 30.46
#